data_AF-A0A9X0J6Q2-F1
#
_entry.id   AF-A0A9X0J6Q2-F1
#
_cell.length_a   1.000
_cell.length_b   1.000
_cell.length_c   1.000
_cell.angle_alpha   90.00
_cell.angle_beta   90.00
_cell.angle_gamma   90.00
#
_symmetry.space_group_name_H-M   'P 1'
#
loop_
_entity.id
_entity.type
_entity.pdbx_description
1 polymer ?
#
loop_
_entity_poly.entity_id
_entity_poly.type
_entity_poly.pdbx_seq_one_letter_code
_entity_poly.pdbx_strand_id
1 'polypeptide(L)'
;MVSETFINLSDEKKQKIEGALLKEFSTYPLAKGQVARIVKDAGIARGAFYKYFGDLKGAYTYLYRLAMKEVHMGLPTRLREFDPESFYKMTVDFINQTENSMYFDLIKLHLSQNQAFLGDDKKQKDAFYHLDSQVWAAMVLTHEAIDLALFNKEKKEKILNRYHESLCLLQRK
;
A
#
# COMPACT_ATOMS: atom_id res chain seq x y z
N MET A 1 -9.91 1.26 -13.62
CA MET A 1 -9.90 2.70 -13.28
C MET A 1 -11.27 3.05 -12.74
N VAL A 2 -11.39 4.01 -11.81
CA VAL A 2 -12.70 4.50 -11.35
C VAL A 2 -13.37 5.32 -12.45
N SER A 3 -14.69 5.31 -12.49
CA SER A 3 -15.42 6.06 -13.52
C SER A 3 -15.42 7.56 -13.26
N GLU A 4 -15.55 8.34 -14.33
CA GLU A 4 -15.71 9.80 -14.26
C GLU A 4 -16.91 10.21 -13.39
N THR A 5 -17.98 9.39 -13.40
CA THR A 5 -19.15 9.63 -12.54
C THR A 5 -18.77 9.64 -11.06
N PHE A 6 -17.87 8.75 -10.63
CA PHE A 6 -17.39 8.72 -9.26
C PHE A 6 -16.47 9.93 -8.96
N ILE A 7 -15.59 10.27 -9.89
CA ILE A 7 -14.67 11.42 -9.78
C ILE A 7 -15.45 12.74 -9.65
N ASN A 8 -16.61 12.86 -10.26
CA ASN A 8 -17.44 14.07 -10.24
C ASN A 8 -18.45 14.13 -9.08
N LEU A 9 -18.44 13.16 -8.16
CA LEU A 9 -19.27 13.23 -6.94
C LEU A 9 -18.80 14.38 -6.03
N SER A 10 -19.72 14.90 -5.21
CA SER A 10 -19.37 15.80 -4.11
C SER A 10 -18.40 15.13 -3.13
N ASP A 11 -17.54 15.92 -2.51
CA ASP A 11 -16.50 15.41 -1.61
C ASP A 11 -17.10 14.65 -0.42
N GLU A 12 -18.20 15.13 0.15
CA GLU A 12 -18.95 14.43 1.20
C GLU A 12 -19.36 13.02 0.77
N LYS A 13 -19.87 12.87 -0.45
CA LYS A 13 -20.32 11.57 -0.96
C LYS A 13 -19.14 10.66 -1.28
N LYS A 14 -18.03 11.20 -1.77
CA LYS A 14 -16.79 10.42 -1.95
C LYS A 14 -16.25 9.93 -0.62
N GLN A 15 -16.11 10.82 0.36
CA GLN A 15 -15.63 10.47 1.70
C GLN A 15 -16.49 9.40 2.36
N LYS A 16 -17.82 9.46 2.20
CA LYS A 16 -18.72 8.42 2.71
C LYS A 16 -18.46 7.06 2.06
N ILE A 17 -18.30 7.03 0.73
CA ILE A 17 -17.99 5.80 0.00
C ILE A 17 -16.60 5.28 0.39
N GLU A 18 -15.60 6.15 0.46
CA GLU A 18 -14.22 5.82 0.86
C GLU A 18 -14.16 5.27 2.29
N GLY A 19 -14.91 5.86 3.23
CA GLY A 19 -15.02 5.35 4.59
C GLY A 19 -15.62 3.93 4.64
N ALA A 20 -16.64 3.65 3.82
CA ALA A 20 -17.22 2.31 3.72
C ALA A 20 -16.25 1.30 3.08
N LEU A 21 -15.50 1.71 2.07
CA LEU A 21 -14.43 0.90 1.47
C LEU A 21 -13.33 0.61 2.49
N LEU A 22 -12.87 1.62 3.21
CA LEU A 22 -11.83 1.48 4.22
C LEU A 22 -12.27 0.53 5.32
N LYS A 23 -13.47 0.72 5.86
CA LYS A 23 -14.02 -0.19 6.87
C LYS A 23 -14.04 -1.65 6.37
N GLU A 24 -14.51 -1.89 5.16
CA GLU A 24 -14.56 -3.23 4.60
C GLU A 24 -13.16 -3.84 4.43
N PHE A 25 -12.24 -3.12 3.80
CA PHE A 25 -10.93 -3.64 3.41
C PHE A 25 -9.86 -3.59 4.52
N SER A 26 -10.11 -2.85 5.60
CA SER A 26 -9.36 -2.96 6.86
C SER A 26 -9.85 -4.12 7.73
N THR A 27 -11.09 -4.58 7.53
CA THR A 27 -11.67 -5.67 8.34
C THR A 27 -11.50 -7.04 7.69
N TYR A 28 -11.65 -7.10 6.36
CA TYR A 28 -11.68 -8.35 5.62
C TYR A 28 -10.61 -8.36 4.51
N PRO A 29 -9.88 -9.48 4.33
CA PRO A 29 -9.08 -9.69 3.14
C PRO A 29 -9.93 -9.53 1.87
N LEU A 30 -9.32 -9.08 0.76
CA LEU A 30 -10.00 -8.81 -0.51
C LEU A 30 -10.84 -10.00 -0.98
N ALA A 31 -10.32 -11.22 -0.83
CA ALA A 31 -11.04 -12.45 -1.18
C ALA A 31 -12.33 -12.70 -0.37
N LYS A 32 -12.45 -12.10 0.82
CA LYS A 32 -13.62 -12.18 1.70
C LYS A 32 -14.46 -10.89 1.69
N GLY A 33 -14.02 -9.87 0.96
CA GLY A 33 -14.72 -8.60 0.82
C GLY A 33 -16.08 -8.76 0.14
N GLN A 34 -17.07 -7.98 0.55
CA GLN A 34 -18.43 -8.07 0.03
C GLN A 34 -18.97 -6.71 -0.39
N VAL A 35 -19.37 -6.62 -1.67
CA VAL A 35 -20.07 -5.45 -2.22
C VAL A 35 -21.32 -5.11 -1.41
N ALA A 36 -22.05 -6.12 -0.92
CA ALA A 36 -23.27 -5.91 -0.13
C ALA A 36 -23.04 -5.11 1.17
N ARG A 37 -21.92 -5.34 1.87
CA ARG A 37 -21.56 -4.59 3.07
C ARG A 37 -21.16 -3.16 2.73
N ILE A 38 -20.31 -3.00 1.71
CA ILE A 38 -19.86 -1.68 1.23
C ILE A 38 -21.05 -0.80 0.86
N VAL A 39 -21.98 -1.29 0.04
CA VAL A 39 -23.09 -0.47 -0.47
C VAL A 39 -24.09 -0.11 0.63
N LYS A 40 -24.28 -1.01 1.59
CA LYS A 40 -25.08 -0.77 2.79
C LYS A 40 -24.47 0.35 3.64
N ASP A 41 -23.17 0.27 3.93
CA ASP A 41 -22.47 1.24 4.77
C ASP A 41 -22.31 2.60 4.06
N ALA A 42 -22.03 2.60 2.75
CA ALA A 42 -21.95 3.82 1.94
C ALA A 42 -23.33 4.47 1.67
N GLY A 43 -24.43 3.73 1.85
CA GLY A 43 -25.78 4.19 1.51
C GLY A 43 -25.96 4.45 0.01
N ILE A 44 -25.42 3.57 -0.84
CA ILE A 44 -25.56 3.64 -2.30
C ILE A 44 -26.25 2.38 -2.84
N ALA A 45 -26.87 2.48 -4.02
CA ALA A 45 -27.42 1.30 -4.69
C ALA A 45 -26.30 0.39 -5.21
N ARG A 46 -26.55 -0.93 -5.26
CA ARG A 46 -25.57 -1.91 -5.78
C ARG A 46 -25.14 -1.63 -7.22
N GLY A 47 -26.05 -1.18 -8.08
CA GLY A 47 -25.71 -0.76 -9.45
C GLY A 47 -24.75 0.43 -9.50
N ALA A 48 -24.84 1.35 -8.54
CA ALA A 48 -23.92 2.49 -8.46
C ALA A 48 -22.49 2.05 -8.15
N PHE A 49 -22.30 1.06 -7.27
CA PHE A 49 -20.99 0.49 -6.98
C PHE A 49 -20.29 -0.01 -8.24
N TYR A 50 -20.97 -0.84 -9.04
CA TYR A 50 -20.39 -1.37 -10.28
C TYR A 50 -20.17 -0.28 -11.33
N LYS A 51 -21.02 0.75 -11.37
CA LYS A 51 -20.79 1.94 -12.20
C LYS A 51 -19.54 2.72 -11.77
N TYR A 52 -19.22 2.78 -10.48
CA TYR A 52 -18.08 3.53 -9.96
C TYR A 52 -16.76 2.78 -10.11
N PHE A 53 -16.75 1.49 -9.77
CA PHE A 53 -15.52 0.72 -9.59
C PHE A 53 -15.35 -0.44 -10.56
N GLY A 54 -16.40 -0.83 -11.29
CA GLY A 54 -16.41 -2.01 -12.16
C GLY A 54 -16.55 -3.32 -11.40
N ASP A 55 -15.71 -3.53 -10.39
CA ASP A 55 -15.74 -4.72 -9.52
C ASP A 55 -15.10 -4.42 -8.14
N LEU A 56 -14.99 -5.45 -7.30
CA LEU A 56 -14.41 -5.34 -5.96
C LEU A 56 -12.91 -5.03 -5.99
N LYS A 57 -12.18 -5.59 -6.98
CA LYS A 57 -10.74 -5.36 -7.14
C LYS A 57 -10.45 -3.92 -7.57
N GLY A 58 -11.28 -3.35 -8.43
CA GLY A 58 -11.22 -1.95 -8.84
C GLY A 58 -11.47 -1.00 -7.68
N ALA A 59 -12.44 -1.32 -6.82
CA ALA A 59 -12.72 -0.55 -5.60
C ALA A 59 -11.55 -0.62 -4.61
N TYR A 60 -11.00 -1.82 -4.40
CA TYR A 60 -9.82 -2.02 -3.56
C TYR A 60 -8.60 -1.27 -4.10
N THR A 61 -8.31 -1.40 -5.39
CA THR A 61 -7.16 -0.74 -6.03
C THR A 61 -7.27 0.78 -5.94
N TYR A 62 -8.48 1.32 -6.06
CA TYR A 62 -8.74 2.74 -5.85
C TYR A 62 -8.37 3.18 -4.43
N LEU A 63 -8.93 2.51 -3.42
CA LEU A 63 -8.69 2.83 -2.02
C LEU A 63 -7.21 2.67 -1.66
N TYR A 64 -6.59 1.56 -2.07
CA TYR A 64 -5.19 1.30 -1.76
C TYR A 64 -4.26 2.36 -2.38
N ARG A 65 -4.56 2.83 -3.59
CA ARG A 65 -3.81 3.95 -4.20
C ARG A 65 -4.00 5.26 -3.42
N LEU A 66 -5.19 5.52 -2.88
CA LEU A 66 -5.43 6.68 -2.02
C LEU A 66 -4.61 6.57 -0.73
N ALA A 67 -4.65 5.40 -0.08
CA ALA A 67 -3.84 5.11 1.10
C ALA A 67 -2.34 5.34 0.80
N MET A 68 -1.81 4.74 -0.26
CA MET A 68 -0.41 4.93 -0.64
C MET A 68 -0.09 6.39 -0.93
N LYS A 69 -0.97 7.18 -1.55
CA LYS A 69 -0.70 8.62 -1.75
C LYS A 69 -0.56 9.39 -0.43
N GLU A 70 -1.28 8.99 0.61
CA GLU A 70 -1.25 9.63 1.92
C GLU A 70 -0.08 9.15 2.79
N VAL A 71 0.12 7.83 2.87
CA VAL A 71 1.12 7.20 3.75
C VAL A 71 2.50 7.14 3.09
N HIS A 72 2.55 7.28 1.78
CA HIS A 72 3.75 7.16 0.97
C HIS A 72 3.81 8.37 0.04
N MET A 73 4.59 9.38 0.40
CA MET A 73 4.86 10.57 -0.44
C MET A 73 5.76 10.24 -1.66
N GLY A 74 5.43 9.15 -2.36
CA GLY A 74 6.14 8.57 -3.50
C GLY A 74 7.41 7.84 -3.08
N LEU A 75 7.65 6.67 -3.68
CA LEU A 75 9.03 6.29 -3.97
C LEU A 75 9.55 7.47 -4.78
N PRO A 76 10.62 8.16 -4.36
CA PRO A 76 11.17 9.19 -5.21
C PRO A 76 11.38 8.56 -6.58
N THR A 77 10.97 9.25 -7.64
CA THR A 77 11.22 8.89 -9.04
C THR A 77 12.72 8.81 -9.37
N ARG A 78 13.57 8.78 -8.33
CA ARG A 78 15.03 8.81 -8.27
C ARG A 78 15.62 7.64 -7.47
N LEU A 79 14.98 6.47 -7.40
CA LEU A 79 15.69 5.24 -7.00
C LEU A 79 16.61 4.73 -8.13
N ARG A 80 17.37 5.64 -8.75
CA ARG A 80 18.41 5.27 -9.73
C ARG A 80 19.76 5.05 -9.07
N GLU A 81 19.92 5.55 -7.85
CA GLU A 81 21.17 5.50 -7.11
C GLU A 81 20.92 4.92 -5.73
N PHE A 82 21.82 4.04 -5.31
CA PHE A 82 21.78 3.43 -4.00
C PHE A 82 22.41 4.37 -2.96
N ASP A 83 21.62 4.73 -1.95
CA ASP A 83 22.09 5.46 -0.76
C ASP A 83 21.45 4.86 0.51
N PRO A 84 22.22 4.24 1.41
CA PRO A 84 21.69 3.47 2.53
C PRO A 84 20.87 4.35 3.49
N GLU A 85 21.30 5.58 3.74
CA GLU A 85 20.59 6.49 4.64
C GLU A 85 19.23 6.92 4.07
N SER A 86 19.15 7.19 2.77
CA SER A 86 17.90 7.51 2.10
C SER A 86 16.91 6.34 2.15
N PHE A 87 17.36 5.12 1.85
CA PHE A 87 16.51 3.92 1.95
C PHE A 87 16.03 3.68 3.38
N TYR A 88 16.94 3.78 4.35
CA TYR A 88 16.62 3.62 5.77
C TYR A 88 15.57 4.64 6.23
N LYS A 89 15.84 5.93 5.99
CA LYS A 89 14.93 7.02 6.35
C LYS A 89 13.56 6.86 5.72
N MET A 90 13.50 6.59 4.41
CA MET A 90 12.23 6.34 3.71
C MET A 90 11.44 5.19 4.33
N THR A 91 12.13 4.13 4.74
CA THR A 91 11.50 2.94 5.35
C THR A 91 10.92 3.26 6.71
N VAL A 92 11.71 3.94 7.56
CA VAL A 92 11.27 4.37 8.90
C VAL A 92 10.09 5.35 8.79
N ASP A 93 10.18 6.32 7.88
CA ASP A 93 9.11 7.29 7.62
C ASP A 93 7.82 6.59 7.18
N PHE A 94 7.91 5.64 6.25
CA PHE A 94 6.75 4.87 5.79
C PHE A 94 6.12 4.04 6.92
N ILE A 95 6.93 3.35 7.73
CA ILE A 95 6.43 2.55 8.87
C ILE A 95 5.72 3.48 9.87
N ASN A 96 6.35 4.59 10.24
CA ASN A 96 5.78 5.54 11.20
C ASN A 96 4.49 6.18 10.66
N GLN A 97 4.45 6.59 9.39
CA GLN A 97 3.24 7.13 8.77
C GLN A 97 2.13 6.07 8.73
N THR A 98 2.47 4.82 8.41
CA THR A 98 1.52 3.70 8.36
C THR A 98 0.91 3.45 9.74
N GLU A 99 1.76 3.30 10.77
CA GLU A 99 1.33 3.07 12.16
C GLU A 99 0.41 4.17 12.70
N ASN A 100 0.57 5.41 12.24
CA ASN A 100 -0.21 6.55 12.69
C ASN A 100 -1.36 6.93 11.74
N SER A 101 -1.61 6.14 10.68
CA SER A 101 -2.65 6.41 9.69
C SER A 101 -3.92 5.59 9.96
N MET A 102 -5.06 6.08 9.45
CA MET A 102 -6.29 5.29 9.40
C MET A 102 -6.22 4.06 8.46
N TYR A 103 -5.14 3.94 7.68
CA TYR A 103 -4.91 2.84 6.73
C TYR A 103 -4.06 1.70 7.29
N PHE A 104 -3.66 1.74 8.57
CA PHE A 104 -2.80 0.73 9.18
C PHE A 104 -3.28 -0.70 8.90
N ASP A 105 -4.54 -1.01 9.22
CA ASP A 105 -5.10 -2.36 9.04
C ASP A 105 -5.26 -2.74 7.57
N LEU A 106 -5.63 -1.78 6.70
CA LEU A 106 -5.68 -1.98 5.25
C LEU A 106 -4.31 -2.41 4.69
N ILE A 107 -3.25 -1.73 5.13
CA ILE A 107 -1.87 -1.98 4.69
C ILE A 107 -1.37 -3.32 5.25
N LYS A 108 -1.65 -3.65 6.52
CA LYS A 108 -1.32 -4.98 7.05
C LYS A 108 -2.03 -6.11 6.31
N LEU A 109 -3.31 -5.96 6.01
CA LEU A 109 -4.02 -6.94 5.20
C LEU A 109 -3.48 -7.01 3.77
N HIS A 110 -2.99 -5.89 3.22
CA HIS A 110 -2.31 -5.89 1.94
C HIS A 110 -1.05 -6.77 1.93
N LEU A 111 -0.13 -6.49 2.85
CA LEU A 111 1.16 -7.19 2.96
C LEU A 111 0.97 -8.69 3.23
N SER A 112 0.04 -9.04 4.11
CA SER A 112 -0.16 -10.45 4.50
C SER A 112 -1.00 -11.27 3.52
N GLN A 113 -1.98 -10.68 2.83
CA GLN A 113 -2.99 -11.45 2.10
C GLN A 113 -3.39 -10.86 0.75
N ASN A 114 -3.64 -9.54 0.66
CA ASN A 114 -4.30 -8.98 -0.52
C ASN A 114 -3.38 -8.81 -1.72
N GLN A 115 -2.07 -8.65 -1.53
CA GLN A 115 -1.12 -8.48 -2.63
C GLN A 115 -1.22 -9.60 -3.67
N ALA A 116 -1.37 -10.85 -3.22
CA ALA A 116 -1.50 -12.01 -4.10
C ALA A 116 -2.73 -11.97 -5.03
N PHE A 117 -3.81 -11.28 -4.63
CA PHE A 117 -5.05 -11.21 -5.39
C PHE A 117 -5.07 -10.09 -6.45
N LEU A 118 -4.11 -9.16 -6.40
CA LEU A 118 -4.05 -8.06 -7.36
C LEU A 118 -3.38 -8.45 -8.68
N GLY A 119 -2.78 -9.64 -8.74
CA GLY A 119 -2.13 -10.18 -9.94
C GLY A 119 -0.85 -9.43 -10.30
N ASP A 120 -0.15 -9.96 -11.29
CA ASP A 120 1.10 -9.38 -11.76
C ASP A 120 0.86 -8.07 -12.53
N ASP A 121 1.26 -6.94 -11.94
CA ASP A 121 1.44 -5.71 -12.71
C ASP A 121 2.72 -5.83 -13.53
N LYS A 122 2.57 -6.19 -14.81
CA LYS A 122 3.69 -6.33 -15.77
C LYS A 122 4.60 -5.09 -15.76
N LYS A 123 4.05 -3.88 -15.65
CA LYS A 123 4.85 -2.64 -15.67
C LYS A 123 5.72 -2.51 -14.43
N GLN A 124 5.21 -2.96 -13.29
CA GLN A 124 5.98 -2.99 -12.04
C GLN A 124 7.11 -4.01 -12.14
N LYS A 125 6.82 -5.24 -12.61
CA LYS A 125 7.84 -6.27 -12.85
C LYS A 125 8.91 -5.81 -13.84
N ASP A 126 8.50 -5.14 -14.91
CA ASP A 126 9.41 -4.59 -15.92
C ASP A 126 10.38 -3.55 -15.31
N ALA A 127 9.90 -2.73 -14.37
CA ALA A 127 10.76 -1.79 -13.66
C ALA A 127 11.83 -2.49 -12.79
N PHE A 128 11.51 -3.64 -12.20
CA PHE A 128 12.46 -4.41 -11.38
C PHE A 128 13.58 -5.04 -12.21
N TYR A 129 13.33 -5.43 -13.47
CA TYR A 129 14.38 -6.02 -14.34
C TYR A 129 15.50 -5.04 -14.71
N HIS A 130 15.29 -3.75 -14.53
CA HIS A 130 16.26 -2.71 -14.89
C HIS A 130 16.95 -2.07 -13.68
N LEU A 131 16.70 -2.55 -12.47
CA LEU A 131 17.40 -2.08 -11.27
C LEU A 131 18.81 -2.65 -11.25
N ASP A 132 19.78 -1.85 -10.80
CA ASP A 132 21.08 -2.39 -10.46
C ASP A 132 20.98 -3.30 -9.22
N SER A 133 22.00 -4.13 -9.02
CA SER A 133 22.00 -5.12 -7.94
C SER A 133 21.91 -4.52 -6.54
N GLN A 134 22.49 -3.33 -6.29
CA GLN A 134 22.45 -2.70 -4.96
C GLN A 134 21.04 -2.17 -4.68
N VAL A 135 20.44 -1.46 -5.63
CA VAL A 135 19.06 -0.96 -5.52
C VAL A 135 18.06 -2.12 -5.41
N TRP A 136 18.23 -3.19 -6.19
CA TRP A 136 17.38 -4.37 -6.07
C TRP A 136 17.50 -5.00 -4.67
N ALA A 137 18.71 -5.27 -4.19
CA ALA A 137 18.91 -5.84 -2.87
C ALA A 137 18.31 -4.94 -1.77
N ALA A 138 18.52 -3.63 -1.85
CA ALA A 138 17.95 -2.64 -0.94
C ALA A 138 16.42 -2.70 -0.92
N MET A 139 15.77 -2.72 -2.10
CA MET A 139 14.31 -2.82 -2.21
C MET A 139 13.76 -4.10 -1.57
N VAL A 140 14.39 -5.25 -1.79
CA VAL A 140 13.95 -6.52 -1.16
C VAL A 140 14.05 -6.42 0.35
N LEU A 141 15.17 -5.90 0.87
CA LEU A 141 15.37 -5.70 2.30
C LEU A 141 14.36 -4.69 2.88
N THR A 142 14.05 -3.61 2.15
CA THR A 142 13.02 -2.63 2.54
C THR A 142 11.67 -3.30 2.74
N HIS A 143 11.23 -4.09 1.75
CA HIS A 143 9.94 -4.77 1.83
C HIS A 143 9.86 -5.73 3.03
N GLU A 144 10.90 -6.53 3.25
CA GLU A 144 10.97 -7.44 4.40
C GLU A 144 11.00 -6.68 5.74
N ALA A 145 11.76 -5.59 5.83
CA ALA A 145 11.84 -4.77 7.04
C ALA A 145 10.50 -4.13 7.39
N ILE A 146 9.77 -3.62 6.39
CA ILE A 146 8.42 -3.06 6.55
C ILE A 146 7.46 -4.12 7.11
N ASP A 147 7.42 -5.30 6.49
CA ASP A 147 6.51 -6.37 6.90
C ASP A 147 6.80 -6.81 8.34
N LEU A 148 8.05 -7.17 8.65
CA LEU A 148 8.42 -7.59 10.00
C LEU A 148 8.14 -6.49 11.05
N ALA A 149 8.41 -5.23 10.74
CA ALA A 149 8.22 -4.11 11.67
C ALA A 149 6.73 -3.83 11.98
N LEU A 150 5.86 -3.86 10.97
CA LEU A 150 4.42 -3.60 11.13
C LEU A 150 3.68 -4.76 11.83
N PHE A 151 4.23 -5.98 11.75
CA PHE A 151 3.66 -7.15 12.42
C PHE A 151 4.26 -7.44 13.80
N ASN A 152 5.42 -6.89 14.14
CA ASN A 152 6.05 -7.08 15.45
C ASN A 152 6.64 -5.79 16.04
N LYS A 153 5.79 -5.03 16.74
CA LYS A 153 6.17 -3.76 17.36
C LYS A 153 7.28 -3.88 18.40
N GLU A 154 7.30 -4.96 19.19
CA GLU A 154 8.31 -5.20 20.23
C GLU A 154 9.71 -5.40 19.63
N LYS A 155 9.80 -6.03 18.45
CA LYS A 155 11.06 -6.28 17.77
C LYS A 155 11.41 -5.21 16.73
N LYS A 156 10.57 -4.18 16.55
CA LYS A 156 10.71 -3.16 15.51
C LYS A 156 12.11 -2.53 15.52
N GLU A 157 12.59 -2.10 16.67
CA GLU A 157 13.93 -1.49 16.80
C GLU A 157 15.03 -2.45 16.34
N LYS A 158 14.99 -3.71 16.80
CA LYS A 158 15.95 -4.74 16.39
C LYS A 158 15.90 -5.02 14.87
N ILE A 159 14.71 -5.04 14.28
CA ILE A 159 14.50 -5.23 12.84
C ILE A 159 15.10 -4.07 12.06
N LEU A 160 14.82 -2.82 12.47
CA LEU A 160 15.32 -1.61 11.82
C LEU A 160 16.84 -1.48 11.92
N ASN A 161 17.43 -1.82 13.07
CA ASN A 161 18.89 -1.83 13.24
C ASN A 161 19.57 -2.84 12.29
N ARG A 162 19.05 -4.08 12.23
CA ARG A 162 19.56 -5.09 11.29
C ARG A 162 19.40 -4.65 9.84
N TYR A 163 18.28 -4.03 9.50
CA TYR A 163 18.02 -3.53 8.16
C TYR A 163 19.01 -2.42 7.77
N HIS A 164 19.23 -1.44 8.65
CA HIS A 164 20.21 -0.36 8.43
C HIS A 164 21.62 -0.90 8.22
N GLU A 165 22.08 -1.81 9.10
CA GLU A 165 23.37 -2.48 8.96
C GLU A 165 23.48 -3.20 7.61
N SER A 166 22.42 -3.89 7.19
CA SER A 166 22.36 -4.59 5.90
C SER A 166 22.48 -3.64 4.72
N LEU A 167 21.83 -2.48 4.77
CA LEU A 167 21.98 -1.45 3.74
C LEU A 167 23.43 -0.93 3.68
N CYS A 168 24.04 -0.61 4.81
CA CYS A 168 25.43 -0.14 4.85
C CYS A 168 26.41 -1.17 4.25
N LEU A 169 26.18 -2.47 4.45
CA LEU A 169 26.98 -3.54 3.85
C LEU A 169 26.86 -3.63 2.32
N LEU A 170 25.76 -3.14 1.73
CA LEU A 170 25.57 -3.09 0.28
C LEU A 170 26.32 -1.92 -0.37
N GLN A 171 26.83 -0.95 0.41
CA GLN A 171 27.59 0.19 -0.13
C GLN A 171 28.92 -0.30 -0.72
N ARG A 172 29.08 -0.13 -2.04
CA ARG A 172 30.38 -0.37 -2.69
C ARG A 172 31.38 0.71 -2.26
N LYS A 173 32.63 0.28 -2.07
CA LYS A 173 33.77 1.18 -1.84
C LYS A 173 34.14 1.94 -3.09
#